data_AF-C6AD74-F1
#
_entry.id   AF-C6AD74-F1
#
_cell.length_a   1.000
_cell.length_b   1.000
_cell.length_c   1.000
_cell.angle_alpha   90.00
_cell.angle_beta   90.00
_cell.angle_gamma   90.00
#
_symmetry.space_group_name_H-M   'P 1'
#
loop_
_entity.id
_entity.type
_entity.pdbx_description
1 polymer ?
#
loop_
_entity_poly.entity_id
_entity_poly.type
_entity_poly.pdbx_seq_one_letter_code
_entity_poly.pdbx_strand_id
1 'polypeptide(L)'
;MSTIYDWSLTASENGGADALINWSEGQHPNTVNNSARFMMQRVSEYLSDTGGALEGIVTVDNNQKTSVIRLLSQSAFLEYKNGISVCFKAKGKNVGATTIALNNLAGKPVYKATETGLLALSGGEIQDGCLYTVIYDEDITGWQVLNPTRGKVSSLKRLPSGLIGPFAMERLPDGWLPCDGRAYSRYVYWDLFCVIGTTWGEGDGVTTFNVPDFRGMFLRGLDNERNLDPWRSFASIQPCSLKAHEHFIGPASSEGLSSRKKRDVSSSEVSLQRRKRALDEECVGLSGDSLKKCHEEFDRIVGISEVPFWFTEKDKPPRLPWFIRSPFESFLSFSMPIKEGIYDRAHHEHHLMTERVGGVETRPVNVSVIYGIKT
;
A
#
# COMPACT_ATOMS: atom_id res chain seq x y z
N MET A 1 -0.79 27.69 50.26
CA MET A 1 0.29 26.72 50.52
C MET A 1 1.33 26.94 49.46
N SER A 2 2.60 27.12 49.83
CA SER A 2 3.71 27.25 48.88
C SER A 2 3.98 25.90 48.21
N THR A 3 4.62 25.90 47.05
CA THR A 3 5.17 24.70 46.40
C THR A 3 6.66 24.88 46.17
N ILE A 4 7.36 23.81 45.80
CA ILE A 4 8.79 23.88 45.43
C ILE A 4 9.05 24.81 44.22
N TYR A 5 8.03 25.05 43.39
CA TYR A 5 8.09 25.95 42.23
C TYR A 5 8.10 27.44 42.64
N ASP A 6 7.78 27.76 43.90
CA ASP A 6 7.81 29.13 44.43
C ASP A 6 9.17 29.48 45.09
N TRP A 7 10.11 28.53 45.16
CA TRP A 7 11.40 28.74 45.81
C TRP A 7 12.37 29.54 44.92
N SER A 8 13.13 30.42 45.54
CA SER A 8 14.19 31.19 44.87
C SER A 8 15.42 30.32 44.61
N LEU A 9 16.16 30.66 43.55
CA LEU A 9 17.50 30.12 43.32
C LEU A 9 18.53 30.72 44.30
N THR A 10 18.19 31.82 44.97
CA THR A 10 19.02 32.48 45.98
C THR A 10 18.71 31.90 47.36
N ALA A 11 19.67 31.20 47.95
CA ALA A 11 19.48 30.49 49.22
C ALA A 11 18.99 31.41 50.37
N SER A 12 19.47 32.65 50.44
CA SER A 12 19.10 33.60 51.50
C SER A 12 17.64 34.05 51.45
N GLU A 13 16.96 33.90 50.31
CA GLU A 13 15.57 34.29 50.13
C GLU A 13 14.59 33.16 50.52
N ASN A 14 15.09 31.94 50.69
CA ASN A 14 14.27 30.76 50.97
C ASN A 14 13.94 30.52 52.44
N GLY A 15 14.46 31.34 53.36
CA GLY A 15 14.28 31.14 54.81
C GLY A 15 12.82 31.07 55.27
N GLY A 16 11.91 31.72 54.53
CA GLY A 16 10.45 31.69 54.75
C GLY A 16 9.62 31.51 53.48
N ALA A 17 10.21 30.97 52.40
CA ALA A 17 9.50 30.76 51.13
C ALA A 17 8.36 29.72 51.26
N ASP A 18 8.52 28.76 52.17
CA ASP A 18 7.48 27.80 52.53
C ASP A 18 7.11 27.93 54.02
N ALA A 19 5.82 28.18 54.30
CA ALA A 19 5.34 28.32 55.67
C ALA A 19 5.56 27.06 56.53
N LEU A 20 5.72 25.88 55.90
CA LEU A 20 6.00 24.62 56.58
C LEU A 20 7.51 24.32 56.72
N ILE A 21 8.37 25.04 55.99
CA ILE A 21 9.82 24.87 56.01
C ILE A 21 10.45 26.19 56.42
N ASN A 22 10.75 26.30 57.70
CA ASN A 22 11.43 27.48 58.25
C ASN A 22 12.89 27.13 58.52
N TRP A 23 13.81 27.86 57.91
CA TRP A 23 15.27 27.74 58.13
C TRP A 23 15.85 28.98 58.82
N SER A 24 15.20 29.46 59.88
CA SER A 24 15.72 30.57 60.66
C SER A 24 16.98 30.18 61.44
N GLU A 25 17.90 31.13 61.62
CA GLU A 25 19.08 30.94 62.45
C GLU A 25 18.70 30.72 63.92
N GLY A 26 19.48 29.91 64.64
CA GLY A 26 19.25 29.65 66.08
C GLY A 26 18.04 28.78 66.42
N GLN A 27 17.54 27.99 65.45
CA GLN A 27 16.38 27.11 65.68
C GLN A 27 16.62 26.01 66.72
N HIS A 28 15.55 25.67 67.43
CA HIS A 28 15.55 24.51 68.32
C HIS A 28 15.68 23.22 67.48
N PRO A 29 16.47 22.21 67.91
CA PRO A 29 16.71 21.00 67.10
C PRO A 29 15.45 20.28 66.58
N ASN A 30 14.34 20.34 67.31
CA ASN A 30 13.07 19.75 66.87
C ASN A 30 12.45 20.46 65.65
N THR A 31 12.58 21.79 65.54
CA THR A 31 11.99 22.52 64.40
C THR A 31 12.77 22.26 63.12
N VAL A 32 14.09 22.09 63.22
CA VAL A 32 14.96 21.65 62.12
C VAL A 32 14.50 20.29 61.57
N ASN A 33 14.19 19.34 62.46
CA ASN A 33 13.70 18.02 62.04
C ASN A 33 12.36 18.12 61.28
N ASN A 34 11.45 19.00 61.71
CA ASN A 34 10.17 19.22 61.01
C ASN A 34 10.40 19.84 59.63
N SER A 35 11.22 20.89 59.54
CA SER A 35 11.58 21.54 58.27
C SER A 35 12.20 20.54 57.29
N ALA A 36 13.10 19.66 57.76
CA ALA A 36 13.70 18.62 56.94
C ALA A 36 12.66 17.60 56.42
N ARG A 37 11.72 17.16 57.26
CA ARG A 37 10.63 16.25 56.85
C ARG A 37 9.73 16.87 55.77
N PHE A 38 9.38 18.15 55.92
CA PHE A 38 8.61 18.86 54.90
C PHE A 38 9.40 19.07 53.61
N MET A 39 10.71 19.33 53.68
CA MET A 39 11.56 19.39 52.49
C MET A 39 11.56 18.05 51.74
N MET A 40 11.67 16.92 52.44
CA MET A 40 11.55 15.59 51.84
C MET A 40 10.18 15.39 51.16
N GLN A 41 9.11 15.88 51.77
CA GLN A 41 7.77 15.86 51.17
C GLN A 41 7.73 16.66 49.87
N ARG A 42 8.23 17.90 49.84
CA ARG A 42 8.23 18.74 48.62
C ARG A 42 9.04 18.14 47.48
N VAL A 43 10.17 17.51 47.80
CA VAL A 43 10.98 16.79 46.80
C VAL A 43 10.22 15.59 46.25
N SER A 44 9.48 14.86 47.10
CA SER A 44 8.64 13.75 46.65
C SER A 44 7.47 14.22 45.78
N GLU A 45 6.85 15.36 46.11
CA GLU A 45 5.82 15.99 45.28
C GLU A 45 6.36 16.33 43.88
N TYR A 46 7.53 16.96 43.80
CA TYR A 46 8.20 17.27 42.53
C TYR A 46 8.51 16.02 41.68
N LEU A 47 8.98 14.94 42.32
CA LEU A 47 9.24 13.67 41.64
C LEU A 47 7.94 13.03 41.13
N SER A 48 6.84 13.16 41.86
CA SER A 48 5.52 12.71 41.41
C SER A 48 5.06 13.50 40.18
N ASP A 49 5.29 14.81 40.16
CA ASP A 49 4.87 15.69 39.06
C ASP A 49 5.67 15.47 37.79
N THR A 50 6.98 15.26 37.89
CA THR A 50 7.88 15.09 36.74
C THR A 50 8.10 13.64 36.33
N GLY A 51 7.86 12.68 37.24
CA GLY A 51 8.14 11.26 37.05
C GLY A 51 7.12 10.49 36.20
N GLY A 52 6.01 11.11 35.78
CA GLY A 52 5.01 10.47 34.92
C GLY A 52 4.00 9.60 35.67
N ALA A 53 3.93 9.73 37.00
CA ALA A 53 2.97 9.02 37.85
C ALA A 53 1.54 9.58 37.73
N LEU A 54 1.39 10.82 37.24
CA LEU A 54 0.10 11.47 37.10
C LEU A 54 -0.73 10.85 35.97
N GLU A 55 -2.03 10.68 36.21
CA GLU A 55 -2.96 10.25 35.18
C GLU A 55 -3.66 11.47 34.55
N GLY A 56 -3.57 11.59 33.23
CA GLY A 56 -4.27 12.61 32.45
C GLY A 56 -5.52 12.05 31.82
N ILE A 57 -6.66 12.25 32.48
CA ILE A 57 -7.96 11.79 31.99
C ILE A 57 -8.41 12.70 30.84
N VAL A 58 -8.48 12.14 29.63
CA VAL A 58 -8.92 12.85 28.42
C VAL A 58 -10.43 12.71 28.28
N THR A 59 -11.14 13.82 28.44
CA THR A 59 -12.58 13.92 28.18
C THR A 59 -12.79 14.58 26.83
N VAL A 60 -13.61 13.97 25.97
CA VAL A 60 -13.85 14.45 24.59
C VAL A 60 -15.28 14.94 24.45
N ASP A 61 -15.44 16.13 23.89
CA ASP A 61 -16.71 16.61 23.36
C ASP A 61 -16.75 16.38 21.84
N ASN A 62 -17.51 15.36 21.42
CA ASN A 62 -17.63 14.99 20.01
C ASN A 62 -18.40 16.03 19.17
N ASN A 63 -19.23 16.87 19.79
CA ASN A 63 -20.01 17.88 19.07
C ASN A 63 -19.15 19.08 18.71
N GLN A 64 -18.30 19.52 19.64
CA GLN A 64 -17.41 20.66 19.45
C GLN A 64 -16.03 20.27 18.90
N LYS A 65 -15.73 18.96 18.83
CA LYS A 65 -14.40 18.43 18.49
C LYS A 65 -13.31 19.05 19.38
N THR A 66 -13.57 19.07 20.68
CA THR A 66 -12.62 19.57 21.69
C THR A 66 -12.31 18.48 22.70
N SER A 67 -11.14 18.59 23.33
CA SER A 67 -10.67 17.67 24.36
C SER A 67 -10.22 18.42 25.60
N VAL A 68 -10.58 17.91 26.77
CA VAL A 68 -10.13 18.44 28.06
C VAL A 68 -9.35 17.36 28.77
N ILE A 69 -8.13 17.68 29.19
CA ILE A 69 -7.28 16.81 29.99
C ILE A 69 -7.26 17.34 31.41
N ARG A 70 -7.68 16.52 32.37
CA ARG A 70 -7.61 16.86 33.79
C ARG A 70 -6.40 16.17 34.42
N LEU A 71 -5.55 16.96 35.06
CA LEU A 71 -4.37 16.51 35.81
C LEU A 71 -4.60 16.80 37.29
N LEU A 72 -4.45 15.77 38.13
CA LEU A 72 -4.55 15.89 39.59
C LEU A 72 -3.18 15.64 40.22
N SER A 73 -2.43 16.72 40.44
CA SER A 73 -1.14 16.69 41.12
C SER A 73 -1.32 16.77 42.64
N GLN A 74 -0.37 16.19 43.38
CA GLN A 74 -0.28 16.34 44.83
C GLN A 74 0.26 17.72 45.23
N SER A 75 1.02 18.38 44.36
CA SER A 75 1.47 19.75 44.55
C SER A 75 0.29 20.72 44.48
N ALA A 76 0.16 21.59 45.47
CA ALA A 76 -0.93 22.55 45.57
C ALA A 76 -0.70 23.81 44.72
N PHE A 77 -0.72 23.68 43.40
CA PHE A 77 -0.63 24.83 42.49
C PHE A 77 -1.81 25.80 42.68
N LEU A 78 -1.50 27.07 42.98
CA LEU A 78 -2.48 28.14 43.19
C LEU A 78 -2.71 29.01 41.95
N GLU A 79 -1.72 29.08 41.07
CA GLU A 79 -1.75 29.82 39.82
C GLU A 79 -0.80 29.19 38.81
N TYR A 80 -0.94 29.55 37.53
CA TYR A 80 -0.02 29.10 36.50
C TYR A 80 1.15 30.06 36.38
N LYS A 81 2.37 29.52 36.49
CA LYS A 81 3.62 30.24 36.33
C LYS A 81 4.59 29.50 35.43
N ASN A 82 5.52 30.24 34.84
CA ASN A 82 6.64 29.70 34.11
C ASN A 82 7.47 28.76 35.00
N GLY A 83 7.96 27.67 34.40
CA GLY A 83 8.73 26.64 35.10
C GLY A 83 7.91 25.47 35.65
N ILE A 84 6.57 25.54 35.62
CA ILE A 84 5.72 24.38 35.90
C ILE A 84 5.89 23.36 34.77
N SER A 85 6.46 22.20 35.12
CA SER A 85 6.63 21.05 34.23
C SER A 85 5.98 19.84 34.86
N VAL A 86 5.11 19.18 34.08
CA VAL A 86 4.30 18.05 34.54
C VAL A 86 4.38 16.94 33.51
N CYS A 87 4.60 15.72 33.98
CA CYS A 87 4.61 14.51 33.19
C CYS A 87 3.41 13.64 33.57
N PHE A 88 2.61 13.24 32.59
CA PHE A 88 1.41 12.44 32.83
C PHE A 88 1.26 11.32 31.81
N LYS A 89 0.61 10.23 32.24
CA LYS A 89 0.15 9.16 31.37
C LYS A 89 -1.26 9.47 30.88
N ALA A 90 -1.43 9.61 29.57
CA ALA A 90 -2.73 9.89 28.99
C ALA A 90 -3.67 8.68 29.11
N LYS A 91 -4.92 8.95 29.53
CA LYS A 91 -6.04 8.01 29.54
C LYS A 91 -7.08 8.49 28.55
N GLY A 92 -7.05 7.92 27.35
CA GLY A 92 -7.86 8.35 26.21
C GLY A 92 -7.08 9.09 25.13
N LYS A 93 -7.77 9.41 24.05
CA LYS A 93 -7.22 10.03 22.84
C LYS A 93 -7.84 11.40 22.65
N ASN A 94 -7.02 12.39 22.29
CA ASN A 94 -7.54 13.72 21.98
C ASN A 94 -8.21 13.77 20.59
N VAL A 95 -9.28 14.54 20.52
CA VAL A 95 -10.01 14.95 19.31
C VAL A 95 -10.01 16.47 19.27
N GLY A 96 -9.34 17.03 18.25
CA GLY A 96 -9.27 18.48 18.01
C GLY A 96 -8.53 19.27 19.08
N ALA A 97 -8.97 20.53 19.26
CA ALA A 97 -8.36 21.49 20.17
C ALA A 97 -8.41 20.97 21.60
N THR A 98 -7.27 21.02 22.29
CA THR A 98 -7.12 20.40 23.61
C THR A 98 -6.75 21.45 24.66
N THR A 99 -7.38 21.37 25.84
CA THR A 99 -7.03 22.18 27.01
C THR A 99 -6.64 21.29 28.19
N ILE A 100 -5.64 21.68 28.97
CA ILE A 100 -5.24 21.02 30.21
C ILE A 100 -5.69 21.86 31.41
N ALA A 101 -6.38 21.23 32.36
CA ALA A 101 -6.71 21.80 33.66
C ALA A 101 -5.90 21.08 34.75
N LEU A 102 -5.10 21.84 35.50
CA LEU A 102 -4.28 21.33 36.60
C LEU A 102 -4.98 21.60 37.93
N ASN A 103 -5.24 20.56 38.71
CA ASN A 103 -5.95 20.63 40.00
C ASN A 103 -7.29 21.39 39.87
N ASN A 104 -7.44 22.49 40.61
CA ASN A 104 -8.62 23.35 40.62
C ASN A 104 -8.47 24.58 39.72
N LEU A 105 -7.39 24.69 38.95
CA LEU A 105 -7.14 25.81 38.05
C LEU A 105 -7.95 25.68 36.76
N ALA A 106 -8.24 26.81 36.13
CA ALA A 106 -8.94 26.86 34.85
C ALA A 106 -8.15 26.14 33.74
N GLY A 107 -8.86 25.58 32.76
CA GLY A 107 -8.23 24.92 31.62
C GLY A 107 -7.45 25.91 30.74
N LYS A 108 -6.23 25.54 30.35
CA LYS A 108 -5.37 26.32 29.46
C LYS A 108 -5.11 25.55 28.15
N PRO A 109 -5.00 26.23 27.01
CA PRO A 109 -4.80 25.60 25.70
C PRO A 109 -3.46 24.86 25.62
N VAL A 110 -3.40 23.86 24.75
CA VAL A 110 -2.21 23.02 24.54
C VAL A 110 -1.70 23.17 23.12
N TYR A 111 -0.40 23.39 23.00
CA TYR A 111 0.31 23.62 21.76
C TYR A 111 1.39 22.57 21.52
N LYS A 112 1.69 22.32 20.24
CA LYS A 112 2.80 21.50 19.76
C LYS A 112 3.73 22.35 18.92
N ALA A 113 5.02 22.05 18.97
CA ALA A 113 6.00 22.61 18.06
C ALA A 113 5.85 21.99 16.66
N THR A 114 5.83 22.83 15.63
CA THR A 114 5.78 22.46 14.21
C THR A 114 6.82 23.28 13.44
N GLU A 115 7.07 22.94 12.16
CA GLU A 115 8.01 23.67 11.30
C GLU A 115 7.63 25.15 11.14
N THR A 116 6.34 25.49 11.25
CA THR A 116 5.82 26.85 11.17
C THR A 116 5.70 27.56 12.53
N GLY A 117 6.16 26.93 13.61
CA GLY A 117 6.04 27.44 14.99
C GLY A 117 5.07 26.65 15.87
N LEU A 118 4.55 27.30 16.91
CA LEU A 118 3.59 26.68 17.84
C LEU A 118 2.19 26.64 17.23
N LEU A 119 1.57 25.46 17.22
CA LEU A 119 0.22 25.25 16.74
C LEU A 119 -0.61 24.53 17.81
N ALA A 120 -1.90 24.86 17.94
CA ALA A 120 -2.81 24.12 18.79
C ALA A 120 -2.93 22.65 18.33
N LEU A 121 -3.27 21.75 19.27
CA LEU A 121 -3.53 20.36 18.92
C LEU A 121 -4.75 20.22 18.00
N SER A 122 -4.65 19.34 17.00
CA SER A 122 -5.66 19.12 15.97
C SER A 122 -6.38 17.77 16.09
N GLY A 123 -5.97 16.94 17.06
CA GLY A 123 -6.51 15.61 17.32
C GLY A 123 -5.55 14.50 16.90
N GLY A 124 -5.43 13.47 17.71
CA GLY A 124 -4.56 12.33 17.47
C GLY A 124 -3.09 12.51 17.87
N GLU A 125 -2.70 13.66 18.42
CA GLU A 125 -1.36 13.87 18.96
C GLU A 125 -1.18 13.31 20.38
N ILE A 126 -2.28 13.06 21.09
CA ILE A 126 -2.32 12.40 22.40
C ILE A 126 -3.02 11.06 22.25
N GLN A 127 -2.35 10.00 22.66
CA GLN A 127 -2.78 8.61 22.56
C GLN A 127 -2.90 7.97 23.94
N ASP A 128 -3.86 7.08 24.06
CA ASP A 128 -4.10 6.33 25.29
C ASP A 128 -2.86 5.49 25.68
N GLY A 129 -2.49 5.56 26.95
CA GLY A 129 -1.37 4.81 27.52
C GLY A 129 0.02 5.40 27.29
N CYS A 130 0.15 6.47 26.50
CA CYS A 130 1.43 7.16 26.28
C CYS A 130 1.73 8.19 27.38
N LEU A 131 3.03 8.37 27.66
CA LEU A 131 3.52 9.41 28.57
C LEU A 131 3.74 10.70 27.81
N TYR A 132 3.33 11.83 28.39
CA TYR A 132 3.54 13.15 27.83
C TYR A 132 4.13 14.10 28.87
N THR A 133 5.05 14.95 28.44
CA THR A 133 5.58 16.04 29.25
C THR A 133 5.05 17.36 28.72
N VAL A 134 4.48 18.16 29.62
CA VAL A 134 3.95 19.48 29.34
C VAL A 134 4.63 20.54 30.20
N ILE A 135 4.98 21.66 29.59
CA ILE A 135 5.56 22.82 30.26
C ILE A 135 4.61 23.99 30.09
N TYR A 136 4.31 24.69 31.17
CA TYR A 136 3.51 25.91 31.13
C TYR A 136 4.38 27.09 30.70
N ASP A 137 3.84 27.89 29.78
CA ASP A 137 4.47 29.08 29.24
C ASP A 137 3.48 30.26 29.30
N GLU A 138 3.84 31.28 30.06
CA GLU A 138 3.08 32.50 30.29
C GLU A 138 2.97 33.37 29.04
N ASP A 139 3.98 33.37 28.15
CA ASP A 139 3.99 34.22 26.95
C ASP A 139 2.88 33.81 25.98
N ILE A 140 2.63 32.51 25.88
CA ILE A 140 1.52 31.94 25.09
C ILE A 140 0.27 31.68 25.93
N THR A 141 0.34 31.93 27.25
CA THR A 141 -0.73 31.64 28.23
C THR A 141 -1.26 30.20 28.15
N GLY A 142 -0.37 29.23 27.94
CA GLY A 142 -0.75 27.87 27.58
C GLY A 142 0.33 26.83 27.84
N TRP A 143 0.03 25.58 27.48
CA TRP A 143 0.92 24.44 27.66
C TRP A 143 1.63 24.08 26.36
N GLN A 144 2.92 23.80 26.43
CA GLN A 144 3.67 23.21 25.33
C GLN A 144 3.90 21.72 25.60
N VAL A 145 3.50 20.86 24.65
CA VAL A 145 3.77 19.41 24.71
C VAL A 145 5.10 19.11 24.03
N LEU A 146 6.00 18.44 24.73
CA LEU A 146 7.36 18.16 24.22
C LEU A 146 7.42 16.93 23.31
N ASN A 147 6.57 15.96 23.53
CA ASN A 147 6.58 14.68 22.82
C ASN A 147 5.21 14.34 22.18
N PRO A 148 4.64 15.24 21.35
CA PRO A 148 3.39 14.95 20.68
C PRO A 148 3.57 13.69 19.82
N THR A 149 2.61 12.78 19.89
CA THR A 149 2.62 11.63 18.99
C THR A 149 2.54 12.18 17.58
N ARG A 150 3.60 11.97 16.79
CA ARG A 150 3.55 12.21 15.37
C ARG A 150 2.40 11.36 14.85
N GLY A 151 1.33 12.00 14.38
CA GLY A 151 0.20 11.29 13.79
C GLY A 151 0.75 10.26 12.82
N LYS A 152 0.23 9.03 12.82
CA LYS A 152 0.71 7.94 11.96
C LYS A 152 0.94 8.50 10.56
N VAL A 153 2.20 8.78 10.23
CA VAL A 153 2.59 8.98 8.85
C VAL A 153 2.35 7.60 8.30
N SER A 154 1.24 7.45 7.55
CA SER A 154 0.91 6.21 6.85
C SER A 154 2.23 5.64 6.34
N SER A 155 2.59 4.40 6.67
CA SER A 155 3.89 3.81 6.29
C SER A 155 4.16 3.89 4.78
N LEU A 156 3.10 4.12 4.00
CA LEU A 156 3.05 4.40 2.56
C LEU A 156 3.52 5.80 2.14
N LYS A 157 3.68 6.77 3.06
CA LYS A 157 4.25 8.11 2.79
C LYS A 157 5.78 8.06 2.61
N ARG A 158 6.41 6.90 2.84
CA ARG A 158 7.82 6.65 2.51
C ARG A 158 8.05 6.28 1.04
N LEU A 159 6.98 5.97 0.31
CA LEU A 159 7.08 5.67 -1.11
C LEU A 159 6.95 7.00 -1.89
N PRO A 160 7.85 7.27 -2.84
CA PRO A 160 7.78 8.49 -3.63
C PRO A 160 6.49 8.53 -4.44
N SER A 161 5.92 9.73 -4.61
CA SER A 161 4.80 9.92 -5.53
C SER A 161 5.22 9.55 -6.96
N GLY A 162 4.31 8.95 -7.73
CA GLY A 162 4.60 8.41 -9.05
C GLY A 162 5.10 6.95 -9.06
N LEU A 163 5.37 6.34 -7.90
CA LEU A 163 5.71 4.92 -7.82
C LEU A 163 4.55 4.05 -8.30
N ILE A 164 4.85 3.11 -9.20
CA ILE A 164 3.90 2.09 -9.68
C ILE A 164 4.11 0.80 -8.89
N GLY A 165 3.01 0.24 -8.35
CA GLY A 165 3.02 -1.00 -7.59
C GLY A 165 1.96 -1.99 -8.09
N PRO A 166 2.28 -3.30 -8.19
CA PRO A 166 1.28 -4.34 -8.39
C PRO A 166 0.59 -4.70 -7.07
N PHE A 167 -0.74 -4.85 -7.11
CA PHE A 167 -1.57 -5.17 -5.96
C PHE A 167 -2.36 -6.46 -6.20
N ALA A 168 -2.26 -7.39 -5.26
CA ALA A 168 -3.02 -8.64 -5.23
C ALA A 168 -4.44 -8.46 -4.66
N MET A 169 -4.97 -7.24 -4.64
CA MET A 169 -6.29 -6.89 -4.10
C MET A 169 -7.04 -5.99 -5.07
N GLU A 170 -8.37 -6.08 -5.06
CA GLU A 170 -9.24 -5.33 -5.97
C GLU A 170 -9.38 -3.85 -5.59
N ARG A 171 -9.38 -3.56 -4.29
CA ARG A 171 -9.49 -2.19 -3.76
C ARG A 171 -8.13 -1.70 -3.32
N LEU A 172 -7.67 -0.61 -3.93
CA LEU A 172 -6.43 0.04 -3.55
C LEU A 172 -6.53 0.70 -2.16
N PRO A 173 -5.42 0.76 -1.41
CA PRO A 173 -5.39 1.41 -0.11
C PRO A 173 -5.33 2.93 -0.28
N ASP A 174 -5.65 3.66 0.79
CA ASP A 174 -5.63 5.13 0.76
C ASP A 174 -4.24 5.67 0.34
N GLY A 175 -4.26 6.71 -0.49
CA GLY A 175 -3.05 7.32 -1.05
C GLY A 175 -2.50 6.63 -2.30
N TRP A 176 -3.30 5.80 -2.96
CA TRP A 176 -3.01 5.21 -4.27
C TRP A 176 -4.17 5.44 -5.23
N LEU A 177 -3.85 5.64 -6.51
CA LEU A 177 -4.82 5.69 -7.59
C LEU A 177 -4.64 4.50 -8.52
N PRO A 178 -5.70 3.96 -9.13
CA PRO A 178 -5.57 2.92 -10.14
C PRO A 178 -4.89 3.46 -11.40
N CYS A 179 -4.04 2.64 -12.03
CA CYS A 179 -3.50 2.93 -13.36
C CYS A 179 -4.52 2.56 -14.45
N ASP A 180 -5.61 3.34 -14.53
CA ASP A 180 -6.76 3.12 -15.41
C ASP A 180 -6.95 4.20 -16.50
N GLY A 181 -5.97 5.08 -16.68
CA GLY A 181 -6.01 6.15 -17.68
C GLY A 181 -6.89 7.35 -17.32
N ARG A 182 -7.52 7.39 -16.14
CA ARG A 182 -8.42 8.48 -15.76
C ARG A 182 -7.70 9.82 -15.55
N ALA A 183 -8.44 10.90 -15.73
CA ALA A 183 -7.98 12.24 -15.42
C ALA A 183 -8.25 12.59 -13.95
N TYR A 184 -7.25 13.19 -13.28
CA TYR A 184 -7.32 13.64 -11.90
C TYR A 184 -6.89 15.10 -11.77
N SER A 185 -7.37 15.78 -10.71
CA SER A 185 -7.08 17.20 -10.48
C SER A 185 -5.62 17.45 -10.13
N ARG A 186 -4.98 18.41 -10.81
CA ARG A 186 -3.63 18.91 -10.53
C ARG A 186 -3.53 19.57 -9.15
N TYR A 187 -4.62 20.12 -8.63
CA TYR A 187 -4.65 20.77 -7.31
C TYR A 187 -4.74 19.76 -6.17
N VAL A 188 -5.55 18.71 -6.35
CA VAL A 188 -5.71 17.65 -5.33
C VAL A 188 -4.49 16.74 -5.28
N TYR A 189 -3.90 16.44 -6.44
CA TYR A 189 -2.75 15.52 -6.58
C TYR A 189 -1.52 16.26 -7.12
N TRP A 190 -1.17 17.37 -6.48
CA TRP A 190 -0.06 18.24 -6.89
C TRP A 190 1.28 17.51 -6.97
N ASP A 191 1.65 16.77 -5.92
CA ASP A 191 2.92 16.04 -5.87
C ASP A 191 3.05 15.01 -7.01
N LEU A 192 1.96 14.29 -7.30
CA LEU A 192 1.92 13.33 -8.39
C LEU A 192 2.07 14.02 -9.75
N PHE A 193 1.36 15.12 -9.97
CA PHE A 193 1.46 15.90 -11.21
C PHE A 193 2.87 16.46 -11.43
N CYS A 194 3.53 16.96 -10.38
CA CYS A 194 4.92 17.43 -10.47
C CYS A 194 5.89 16.34 -10.94
N VAL A 195 5.64 15.07 -10.60
CA VAL A 195 6.52 13.95 -10.96
C VAL A 195 6.24 13.41 -12.36
N ILE A 196 4.97 13.14 -12.70
CA ILE A 196 4.64 12.46 -13.96
C ILE A 196 4.23 13.40 -15.10
N GLY A 197 3.88 14.65 -14.76
CA GLY A 197 3.41 15.67 -15.69
C GLY A 197 2.22 15.19 -16.52
N THR A 198 2.29 15.44 -17.83
CA THR A 198 1.27 15.06 -18.82
C THR A 198 1.68 13.86 -19.68
N THR A 199 2.73 13.12 -19.28
CA THR A 199 3.27 11.97 -20.03
C THR A 199 2.19 10.97 -20.44
N TRP A 200 1.20 10.77 -19.58
CA TRP A 200 0.11 9.79 -19.77
C TRP A 200 -1.19 10.41 -20.28
N GLY A 201 -1.16 11.70 -20.64
CA GLY A 201 -2.29 12.46 -21.14
C GLY A 201 -2.43 13.82 -20.43
N GLU A 202 -2.88 14.83 -21.18
CA GLU A 202 -3.00 16.21 -20.71
C GLU A 202 -4.24 16.48 -19.85
N GLY A 203 -5.15 15.51 -19.72
CA GLY A 203 -6.47 15.72 -19.12
C GLY A 203 -7.30 16.69 -19.94
N ASP A 204 -7.79 17.72 -19.27
CA ASP A 204 -8.45 18.90 -19.83
C ASP A 204 -7.46 20.00 -20.29
N GLY A 205 -6.15 19.74 -20.24
CA GLY A 205 -5.10 20.70 -20.59
C GLY A 205 -4.82 21.77 -19.54
N VAL A 206 -5.69 21.96 -18.55
CA VAL A 206 -5.63 23.11 -17.62
C VAL A 206 -5.61 22.67 -16.16
N THR A 207 -6.62 21.95 -15.70
CA THR A 207 -6.84 21.66 -14.27
C THR A 207 -6.63 20.20 -13.90
N THR A 208 -6.45 19.32 -14.88
CA THR A 208 -6.33 17.87 -14.71
C THR A 208 -5.16 17.28 -15.49
N PHE A 209 -4.79 16.05 -15.15
CA PHE A 209 -3.78 15.24 -15.84
C PHE A 209 -4.17 13.77 -15.78
N ASN A 210 -3.69 12.96 -16.71
CA ASN A 210 -4.00 11.53 -16.73
C ASN A 210 -2.96 10.70 -15.99
N VAL A 211 -3.41 9.63 -15.35
CA VAL A 211 -2.56 8.53 -14.87
C VAL A 211 -2.31 7.52 -16.00
N PRO A 212 -1.31 6.63 -15.89
CA PRO A 212 -1.12 5.56 -16.87
C PRO A 212 -2.34 4.65 -16.99
N ASP A 213 -2.57 4.05 -18.16
CA ASP A 213 -3.54 2.96 -18.33
C ASP A 213 -2.80 1.65 -18.57
N PHE A 214 -2.70 0.80 -17.54
CA PHE A 214 -1.96 -0.47 -17.63
C PHE A 214 -2.87 -1.69 -17.74
N ARG A 215 -4.17 -1.49 -17.93
CA ARG A 215 -5.13 -2.59 -18.02
C ARG A 215 -4.85 -3.42 -19.26
N GLY A 216 -4.62 -4.73 -19.06
CA GLY A 216 -4.31 -5.67 -20.14
C GLY A 216 -2.91 -5.51 -20.75
N MET A 217 -2.04 -4.68 -20.17
CA MET A 217 -0.69 -4.43 -20.68
C MET A 217 0.36 -5.27 -19.94
N PHE A 218 1.39 -5.70 -20.67
CA PHE A 218 2.61 -6.23 -20.07
C PHE A 218 3.63 -5.11 -19.92
N LEU A 219 4.03 -4.85 -18.67
CA LEU A 219 5.06 -3.86 -18.39
C LEU A 219 6.44 -4.45 -18.66
N ARG A 220 7.28 -3.64 -19.31
CA ARG A 220 8.66 -3.97 -19.62
C ARG A 220 9.59 -2.87 -19.13
N GLY A 221 10.81 -3.23 -18.76
CA GLY A 221 11.83 -2.24 -18.44
C GLY A 221 12.22 -1.42 -19.67
N LEU A 222 12.49 -0.13 -19.45
CA LEU A 222 13.11 0.73 -20.46
C LEU A 222 14.57 0.31 -20.64
N ASP A 223 15.03 0.24 -21.89
CA ASP A 223 16.39 -0.18 -22.21
C ASP A 223 17.46 0.71 -21.59
N ASN A 224 17.22 2.03 -21.62
CA ASN A 224 18.04 3.05 -20.97
C ASN A 224 19.55 2.84 -21.20
N GLU A 225 19.95 2.82 -22.48
CA GLU A 225 21.33 2.70 -22.97
C GLU A 225 21.97 1.31 -22.83
N ARG A 226 21.19 0.28 -22.47
CA ARG A 226 21.67 -1.11 -22.41
C ARG A 226 21.83 -1.76 -23.80
N ASN A 227 21.24 -1.18 -24.85
CA ASN A 227 21.27 -1.62 -26.24
C ASN A 227 20.63 -3.00 -26.52
N LEU A 228 19.71 -3.46 -25.67
CA LEU A 228 18.89 -4.66 -25.93
C LEU A 228 17.58 -4.31 -26.64
N ASP A 229 17.04 -3.11 -26.40
CA ASP A 229 15.88 -2.58 -27.10
C ASP A 229 16.03 -1.09 -27.44
N PRO A 230 16.93 -0.74 -28.39
CA PRO A 230 17.34 0.65 -28.64
C PRO A 230 16.25 1.53 -29.25
N TRP A 231 15.22 0.92 -29.85
CA TRP A 231 14.20 1.64 -30.62
C TRP A 231 12.96 2.03 -29.80
N ARG A 232 12.99 1.81 -28.48
CA ARG A 232 11.88 2.13 -27.59
C ARG A 232 12.20 3.32 -26.70
N SER A 233 11.28 4.28 -26.69
CA SER A 233 11.30 5.41 -25.78
C SER A 233 10.45 5.14 -24.54
N PHE A 234 10.69 5.95 -23.50
CA PHE A 234 9.88 5.96 -22.29
C PHE A 234 8.38 6.11 -22.61
N ALA A 235 7.54 5.37 -21.88
CA ALA A 235 6.08 5.35 -22.03
C ALA A 235 5.55 4.95 -23.44
N SER A 236 6.39 4.41 -24.32
CA SER A 236 5.92 3.93 -25.64
C SER A 236 5.20 2.58 -25.56
N ILE A 237 4.13 2.43 -26.34
CA ILE A 237 3.36 1.18 -26.44
C ILE A 237 3.95 0.30 -27.54
N GLN A 238 4.13 -0.98 -27.24
CA GLN A 238 4.52 -1.99 -28.22
C GLN A 238 3.29 -2.81 -28.66
N PRO A 239 2.92 -2.80 -29.96
CA PRO A 239 1.96 -3.76 -30.48
C PRO A 239 2.56 -5.17 -30.55
N CYS A 240 1.73 -6.17 -30.86
CA CYS A 240 2.21 -7.52 -31.13
C CYS A 240 3.33 -7.50 -32.18
N SER A 241 4.40 -8.27 -31.94
CA SER A 241 5.49 -8.44 -32.89
C SER A 241 5.83 -9.91 -32.97
N LEU A 242 5.64 -10.48 -34.15
CA LEU A 242 6.06 -11.85 -34.47
C LEU A 242 7.15 -11.73 -35.52
N LYS A 243 8.27 -12.41 -35.31
CA LYS A 243 9.33 -12.46 -36.31
C LYS A 243 8.77 -13.15 -37.55
N ALA A 244 8.87 -12.49 -38.70
CA ALA A 244 8.51 -13.10 -39.98
C ALA A 244 9.31 -14.40 -40.14
N HIS A 245 8.61 -15.46 -40.53
CA HIS A 245 9.20 -16.75 -40.81
C HIS A 245 8.42 -17.40 -41.95
N GLU A 246 9.09 -18.29 -42.66
CA GLU A 246 8.53 -19.03 -43.79
C GLU A 246 8.34 -20.48 -43.40
N HIS A 247 7.33 -21.12 -44.00
CA HIS A 247 7.10 -22.55 -43.89
C HIS A 247 7.46 -23.21 -45.21
N PHE A 248 8.39 -24.15 -45.19
CA PHE A 248 8.67 -25.00 -46.34
C PHE A 248 7.80 -26.25 -46.25
N ILE A 249 6.89 -26.41 -47.21
CA ILE A 249 6.14 -27.67 -47.38
C ILE A 249 6.92 -28.50 -48.40
N GLY A 250 7.68 -29.49 -47.91
CA GLY A 250 8.41 -30.41 -48.78
C GLY A 250 7.48 -31.29 -49.62
N PRO A 251 7.93 -31.80 -50.78
CA PRO A 251 7.17 -32.80 -51.53
C PRO A 251 6.98 -34.02 -50.62
N ALA A 252 5.75 -34.54 -50.55
CA ALA A 252 5.44 -35.75 -49.79
C ALA A 252 6.46 -36.83 -50.17
N SER A 253 7.18 -37.37 -49.19
CA SER A 253 8.14 -38.46 -49.40
C SER A 253 7.41 -39.61 -50.07
N SER A 254 7.79 -39.90 -51.32
CA SER A 254 7.22 -40.97 -52.12
C SER A 254 7.82 -42.33 -51.74
N GLU A 255 7.85 -42.65 -50.44
CA GLU A 255 8.19 -43.99 -49.94
C GLU A 255 6.94 -44.63 -49.35
N GLY A 256 5.98 -44.88 -50.23
CA GLY A 256 4.79 -45.65 -49.95
C GLY A 256 4.26 -46.19 -51.28
N LEU A 257 4.60 -47.45 -51.59
CA LEU A 257 4.00 -48.21 -52.68
C LEU A 257 2.48 -48.19 -52.51
N SER A 258 1.79 -47.30 -53.25
CA SER A 258 0.35 -47.31 -53.38
C SER A 258 0.00 -47.36 -54.85
N SER A 259 -0.49 -48.51 -55.28
CA SER A 259 -1.03 -48.78 -56.61
C SER A 259 -2.37 -48.05 -56.81
N ARG A 260 -2.34 -46.73 -56.91
CA ARG A 260 -3.49 -45.95 -57.41
C ARG A 260 -3.13 -45.21 -58.69
N LYS A 261 -3.55 -45.85 -59.79
CA LYS A 261 -3.74 -45.34 -61.15
C LYS A 261 -3.86 -43.80 -61.19
N LYS A 262 -2.88 -43.14 -61.83
CA LYS A 262 -2.97 -41.75 -62.27
C LYS A 262 -4.31 -41.54 -62.99
N ARG A 263 -5.14 -40.63 -62.48
CA ARG A 263 -6.16 -39.98 -63.29
C ARG A 263 -5.58 -38.65 -63.73
N ASP A 264 -5.43 -38.50 -65.04
CA ASP A 264 -5.08 -37.23 -65.66
C ASP A 264 -6.18 -36.21 -65.35
N VAL A 265 -5.79 -35.09 -64.74
CA VAL A 265 -6.67 -33.93 -64.61
C VAL A 265 -6.36 -33.03 -65.79
N SER A 266 -7.12 -33.20 -66.87
CA SER A 266 -7.13 -32.22 -67.96
C SER A 266 -7.74 -30.91 -67.45
N SER A 267 -7.18 -29.81 -67.94
CA SER A 267 -7.67 -28.45 -67.77
C SER A 267 -9.19 -28.35 -68.02
N SER A 268 -9.95 -28.05 -66.98
CA SER A 268 -11.28 -27.47 -67.12
C SER A 268 -11.32 -26.19 -66.32
N GLU A 269 -11.35 -25.07 -67.04
CA GLU A 269 -11.66 -23.76 -66.49
C GLU A 269 -13.06 -23.80 -65.89
N VAL A 270 -13.15 -23.81 -64.56
CA VAL A 270 -14.40 -23.48 -63.87
C VAL A 270 -14.05 -22.56 -62.71
N SER A 271 -14.44 -21.30 -62.85
CA SER A 271 -14.34 -20.25 -61.83
C SER A 271 -15.13 -20.66 -60.58
N LEU A 272 -14.42 -21.06 -59.52
CA LEU A 272 -15.04 -21.33 -58.22
C LEU A 272 -15.27 -20.01 -57.47
N GLN A 273 -16.54 -19.62 -57.38
CA GLN A 273 -17.00 -18.54 -56.52
C GLN A 273 -16.74 -18.90 -55.05
N ARG A 274 -16.15 -17.94 -54.34
CA ARG A 274 -15.79 -17.94 -52.93
C ARG A 274 -17.05 -18.08 -52.05
N ARG A 275 -17.34 -19.27 -51.52
CA ARG A 275 -18.38 -19.43 -50.48
C ARG A 275 -17.78 -19.21 -49.08
N LYS A 276 -18.29 -18.16 -48.41
CA LYS A 276 -18.14 -17.88 -46.98
C LYS A 276 -18.60 -19.10 -46.16
N ARG A 277 -17.81 -19.53 -45.17
CA ARG A 277 -18.28 -20.39 -44.10
C ARG A 277 -18.92 -19.52 -43.03
N ALA A 278 -20.23 -19.67 -42.83
CA ALA A 278 -20.90 -19.34 -41.60
C ALA A 278 -21.27 -20.68 -40.94
N LEU A 279 -20.68 -20.99 -39.80
CA LEU A 279 -21.25 -21.95 -38.85
C LEU A 279 -22.24 -21.15 -38.01
N ASP A 280 -23.49 -21.60 -37.99
CA ASP A 280 -24.54 -21.36 -36.98
C ASP A 280 -25.92 -21.33 -37.67
N GLU A 281 -26.44 -22.47 -38.19
CA GLU A 281 -27.86 -22.52 -38.64
C GLU A 281 -28.48 -23.91 -38.94
N GLU A 282 -27.91 -25.06 -38.54
CA GLU A 282 -28.36 -26.35 -39.11
C GLU A 282 -29.52 -27.11 -38.41
N CYS A 283 -30.11 -26.63 -37.30
CA CYS A 283 -31.31 -27.28 -36.73
C CYS A 283 -32.52 -26.35 -36.48
N VAL A 284 -32.55 -25.15 -37.07
CA VAL A 284 -33.73 -24.27 -37.02
C VAL A 284 -34.75 -24.70 -38.09
N GLY A 285 -35.97 -25.06 -37.67
CA GLY A 285 -37.09 -25.38 -38.57
C GLY A 285 -37.45 -26.88 -38.68
N LEU A 286 -36.76 -27.77 -37.98
CA LEU A 286 -37.13 -29.18 -37.88
C LEU A 286 -38.21 -29.39 -36.81
N SER A 287 -39.22 -30.21 -37.11
CA SER A 287 -40.24 -30.64 -36.15
C SER A 287 -40.45 -32.15 -36.20
N GLY A 288 -40.92 -32.73 -35.09
CA GLY A 288 -41.15 -34.17 -34.96
C GLY A 288 -39.86 -35.01 -34.90
N ASP A 289 -39.89 -36.20 -35.49
CA ASP A 289 -38.83 -37.21 -35.39
C ASP A 289 -37.48 -36.76 -35.95
N SER A 290 -37.49 -35.79 -36.86
CA SER A 290 -36.29 -35.20 -37.48
C SER A 290 -35.48 -34.36 -36.48
N LEU A 291 -36.16 -33.64 -35.59
CA LEU A 291 -35.52 -32.83 -34.54
C LEU A 291 -34.88 -33.73 -33.47
N LYS A 292 -35.56 -34.82 -33.10
CA LYS A 292 -35.01 -35.82 -32.17
C LYS A 292 -33.71 -36.45 -32.68
N LYS A 293 -33.66 -36.80 -33.96
CA LYS A 293 -32.43 -37.36 -34.56
C LYS A 293 -31.28 -36.34 -34.64
N CYS A 294 -31.57 -35.05 -34.88
CA CYS A 294 -30.53 -34.01 -34.80
C CYS A 294 -29.96 -33.91 -33.37
N HIS A 295 -30.82 -33.89 -32.35
CA HIS A 295 -30.38 -33.81 -30.96
C HIS A 295 -29.64 -35.09 -30.49
N GLU A 296 -30.11 -36.28 -30.87
CA GLU A 296 -29.43 -37.55 -30.53
C GLU A 296 -28.01 -37.62 -31.12
N GLU A 297 -27.80 -37.09 -32.33
CA GLU A 297 -26.48 -37.06 -32.94
C GLU A 297 -25.58 -35.96 -32.34
N PHE A 298 -26.17 -34.85 -31.90
CA PHE A 298 -25.47 -33.81 -31.13
C PHE A 298 -25.01 -34.37 -29.77
N ASP A 299 -25.88 -35.05 -29.04
CA ASP A 299 -25.57 -35.66 -27.74
C ASP A 299 -24.53 -36.79 -27.87
N ARG A 300 -24.53 -37.53 -28.99
CA ARG A 300 -23.50 -38.54 -29.30
C ARG A 300 -22.12 -37.92 -29.56
N ILE A 301 -22.07 -36.70 -30.09
CA ILE A 301 -20.82 -35.96 -30.35
C ILE A 301 -20.32 -35.29 -29.07
N VAL A 302 -21.22 -34.81 -28.22
CA VAL A 302 -20.88 -34.01 -27.02
C VAL A 302 -20.61 -34.87 -25.77
N GLY A 303 -21.05 -36.13 -25.74
CA GLY A 303 -20.54 -37.16 -24.81
C GLY A 303 -20.38 -36.69 -23.35
N ILE A 304 -21.48 -36.66 -22.60
CA ILE A 304 -21.51 -36.29 -21.18
C ILE A 304 -20.60 -37.22 -20.35
N SER A 305 -19.57 -36.65 -19.73
CA SER A 305 -18.89 -37.21 -18.56
C SER A 305 -18.96 -36.20 -17.42
N GLU A 306 -20.00 -36.29 -16.60
CA GLU A 306 -20.06 -35.63 -15.30
C GLU A 306 -19.12 -36.35 -14.31
N VAL A 307 -18.07 -35.68 -13.86
CA VAL A 307 -17.50 -35.88 -12.51
C VAL A 307 -16.79 -34.61 -12.03
N PRO A 308 -17.09 -34.10 -10.81
CA PRO A 308 -16.43 -32.93 -10.26
C PRO A 308 -15.04 -33.24 -9.69
N PHE A 309 -14.22 -32.19 -9.70
CA PHE A 309 -12.88 -32.03 -9.16
C PHE A 309 -12.75 -32.57 -7.71
N TRP A 310 -11.95 -33.63 -7.56
CA TRP A 310 -11.41 -34.36 -6.37
C TRP A 310 -11.95 -34.08 -4.95
N PHE A 311 -12.16 -35.14 -4.14
CA PHE A 311 -12.10 -35.11 -2.66
C PHE A 311 -12.04 -36.55 -2.09
N THR A 312 -10.87 -37.20 -2.06
CA THR A 312 -10.65 -38.31 -1.10
C THR A 312 -9.29 -38.21 -0.42
N GLU A 313 -9.19 -38.77 0.79
CA GLU A 313 -8.02 -38.70 1.69
C GLU A 313 -6.73 -39.33 1.12
N LYS A 314 -6.83 -40.05 -0.01
CA LYS A 314 -5.69 -40.59 -0.75
C LYS A 314 -5.00 -39.58 -1.67
N ASP A 315 -5.62 -38.42 -1.93
CA ASP A 315 -5.10 -37.38 -2.83
C ASP A 315 -4.35 -36.25 -2.11
N LYS A 316 -4.06 -36.43 -0.80
CA LYS A 316 -3.37 -35.42 0.01
C LYS A 316 -1.85 -35.62 -0.10
N PRO A 317 -1.08 -34.73 -0.77
CA PRO A 317 0.36 -34.89 -0.84
C PRO A 317 0.97 -34.73 0.56
N PRO A 318 1.83 -35.67 1.01
CA PRO A 318 2.50 -35.55 2.29
C PRO A 318 3.58 -34.47 2.18
N ARG A 319 3.37 -33.34 2.88
CA ARG A 319 4.33 -32.25 3.13
C ARG A 319 4.85 -31.54 1.87
N LEU A 320 4.32 -30.35 1.63
CA LEU A 320 5.13 -29.27 1.04
C LEU A 320 5.86 -28.61 2.21
N PRO A 321 7.20 -28.47 2.17
CA PRO A 321 7.72 -27.36 1.38
C PRO A 321 9.16 -27.50 0.78
N TRP A 322 9.45 -26.54 -0.11
CA TRP A 322 10.74 -26.11 -0.70
C TRP A 322 11.32 -26.93 -1.88
N PHE A 323 11.38 -26.25 -3.05
CA PHE A 323 11.99 -26.65 -4.33
C PHE A 323 11.38 -27.87 -5.03
N ILE A 324 10.39 -27.64 -5.90
CA ILE A 324 10.02 -28.63 -6.93
C ILE A 324 11.15 -28.70 -7.95
N ARG A 325 12.00 -29.72 -7.80
CA ARG A 325 12.64 -30.41 -8.94
C ARG A 325 11.57 -31.26 -9.62
N SER A 326 11.45 -31.10 -10.94
CA SER A 326 10.68 -31.98 -11.82
C SER A 326 11.24 -33.42 -11.77
N PRO A 327 10.40 -34.47 -11.82
CA PRO A 327 10.84 -35.87 -11.84
C PRO A 327 11.21 -36.38 -13.25
N PHE A 328 11.35 -35.49 -14.24
CA PHE A 328 11.90 -35.83 -15.55
C PHE A 328 13.27 -35.16 -15.72
N GLU A 329 14.31 -35.79 -15.18
CA GLU A 329 15.69 -35.52 -15.64
C GLU A 329 15.81 -36.00 -17.08
N SER A 330 15.91 -35.05 -18.01
CA SER A 330 16.81 -35.05 -19.19
C SER A 330 16.31 -34.15 -20.33
N PHE A 331 15.87 -32.92 -20.04
CA PHE A 331 16.03 -31.83 -21.01
C PHE A 331 16.47 -30.57 -20.28
N LEU A 332 17.79 -30.42 -20.16
CA LEU A 332 18.43 -29.12 -19.98
C LEU A 332 18.18 -28.32 -21.26
N SER A 333 17.06 -27.62 -21.35
CA SER A 333 16.98 -26.44 -22.21
C SER A 333 17.48 -25.23 -21.43
N PHE A 334 18.77 -25.26 -21.06
CA PHE A 334 19.52 -24.01 -21.03
C PHE A 334 19.66 -23.60 -22.49
N SER A 335 18.74 -22.78 -23.00
CA SER A 335 19.09 -21.96 -24.16
C SER A 335 20.08 -20.92 -23.66
N MET A 336 21.36 -21.29 -23.61
CA MET A 336 22.39 -20.26 -23.69
C MET A 336 22.12 -19.50 -24.99
N PRO A 337 22.02 -18.17 -24.99
CA PRO A 337 22.04 -17.45 -26.24
C PRO A 337 23.39 -17.75 -26.87
N ILE A 338 23.39 -18.48 -27.99
CA ILE A 338 24.55 -18.58 -28.84
C ILE A 338 24.82 -17.14 -29.29
N LYS A 339 25.89 -16.55 -28.74
CA LYS A 339 26.41 -15.27 -29.19
C LYS A 339 27.03 -15.50 -30.56
N GLU A 340 26.24 -15.36 -31.61
CA GLU A 340 26.77 -15.23 -32.97
C GLU A 340 26.15 -14.03 -33.68
N GLY A 341 26.99 -13.39 -34.50
CA GLY A 341 26.94 -11.97 -34.80
C GLY A 341 25.74 -11.47 -35.61
N ILE A 342 25.73 -10.15 -35.76
CA ILE A 342 24.68 -9.23 -36.25
C ILE A 342 24.09 -9.54 -37.65
N TYR A 343 24.50 -10.61 -38.34
CA TYR A 343 24.05 -10.90 -39.72
C TYR A 343 23.53 -12.31 -39.99
N ASP A 344 23.40 -13.19 -39.00
CA ASP A 344 22.96 -14.56 -39.29
C ASP A 344 21.42 -14.70 -39.34
N ARG A 345 20.89 -15.05 -40.52
CA ARG A 345 19.48 -15.40 -40.70
C ARG A 345 19.27 -16.80 -40.12
N ALA A 346 19.11 -16.88 -38.80
CA ALA A 346 18.74 -18.11 -38.10
C ALA A 346 17.41 -18.65 -38.68
N HIS A 347 17.52 -19.62 -39.58
CA HIS A 347 16.41 -20.43 -40.05
C HIS A 347 16.05 -21.37 -38.91
N HIS A 348 14.81 -21.28 -38.44
CA HIS A 348 14.23 -22.29 -37.56
C HIS A 348 13.12 -22.98 -38.36
N GLU A 349 13.11 -24.31 -38.34
CA GLU A 349 12.26 -25.14 -39.17
C GLU A 349 11.01 -25.54 -38.38
N HIS A 350 9.82 -25.39 -38.99
CA HIS A 350 8.54 -25.81 -38.38
C HIS A 350 8.01 -27.03 -39.12
N HIS A 351 8.01 -28.19 -38.46
CA HIS A 351 7.33 -29.38 -38.96
C HIS A 351 5.84 -29.27 -38.62
N LEU A 352 5.02 -28.84 -39.58
CA LEU A 352 3.57 -28.83 -39.44
C LEU A 352 3.03 -30.25 -39.70
N MET A 353 2.83 -31.01 -38.62
CA MET A 353 2.20 -32.33 -38.67
C MET A 353 0.69 -32.13 -38.86
N THR A 354 0.17 -32.45 -40.05
CA THR A 354 -1.25 -32.28 -40.43
C THR A 354 -2.19 -33.32 -39.78
N GLU A 355 -1.66 -34.22 -38.96
CA GLU A 355 -2.41 -35.38 -38.43
C GLU A 355 -3.06 -35.14 -37.05
N ARG A 356 -2.77 -34.03 -36.36
CA ARG A 356 -3.41 -33.66 -35.08
C ARG A 356 -3.67 -32.17 -34.98
N VAL A 357 -4.95 -31.79 -34.98
CA VAL A 357 -5.41 -30.45 -34.58
C VAL A 357 -5.88 -30.52 -33.12
N GLY A 358 -5.25 -29.73 -32.24
CA GLY A 358 -5.62 -29.62 -30.82
C GLY A 358 -4.63 -30.30 -29.87
N GLY A 359 -3.61 -29.54 -29.43
CA GLY A 359 -2.80 -29.88 -28.26
C GLY A 359 -3.37 -29.24 -26.98
N VAL A 360 -2.77 -29.53 -25.83
CA VAL A 360 -3.02 -28.78 -24.58
C VAL A 360 -2.76 -27.29 -24.85
N GLU A 361 -3.68 -26.44 -24.39
CA GLU A 361 -3.61 -24.98 -24.47
C GLU A 361 -2.17 -24.47 -24.25
N THR A 362 -1.50 -24.03 -25.31
CA THR A 362 -0.10 -23.54 -25.25
C THR A 362 -0.02 -22.05 -24.93
N ARG A 363 -1.16 -21.40 -24.66
CA ARG A 363 -1.17 -20.00 -24.24
C ARG A 363 -0.46 -19.89 -22.88
N PRO A 364 0.41 -18.88 -22.67
CA PRO A 364 1.01 -18.65 -21.37
C PRO A 364 -0.06 -18.50 -20.29
N VAL A 365 0.09 -19.21 -19.18
CA VAL A 365 -0.76 -19.02 -18.00
C VAL A 365 -0.34 -17.72 -17.33
N ASN A 366 -1.16 -16.68 -17.48
CA ASN A 366 -0.91 -15.36 -16.92
C ASN A 366 -1.93 -15.05 -15.82
N VAL A 367 -1.47 -14.35 -14.76
CA VAL A 367 -2.33 -13.84 -13.69
C VAL A 367 -2.32 -12.32 -13.76
N SER A 368 -3.51 -11.70 -13.74
CA SER A 368 -3.66 -10.25 -13.71
C SER A 368 -3.70 -9.73 -12.27
N VAL A 369 -2.95 -8.67 -12.01
CA VAL A 369 -2.98 -7.89 -10.76
C VAL A 369 -3.36 -6.44 -11.08
N ILE A 370 -3.83 -5.71 -10.09
CA ILE A 370 -4.14 -4.28 -10.28
C ILE A 370 -2.86 -3.48 -10.12
N TYR A 371 -2.57 -2.61 -11.07
CA TYR A 371 -1.52 -1.61 -10.92
C TYR A 371 -2.09 -0.34 -10.31
N GLY A 372 -1.43 0.12 -9.24
CA GLY A 372 -1.70 1.42 -8.63
C GLY A 372 -0.49 2.34 -8.75
N ILE A 373 -0.76 3.65 -8.78
CA ILE A 373 0.24 4.71 -8.69
C ILE A 373 0.11 5.45 -7.36
N LYS A 374 1.25 5.67 -6.69
CA LYS A 374 1.29 6.38 -5.41
C LYS A 374 1.04 7.87 -5.64
N THR A 375 0.09 8.44 -4.90
CA THR A 375 -0.24 9.88 -4.96
C THR A 375 0.63 10.72 -4.06
#